data_AF-A0A1J3H5A6-F1
#
_entry.id   AF-A0A1J3H5A6-F1
#
_cell.length_a   1.000
_cell.length_b   1.000
_cell.length_c   1.000
_cell.angle_alpha   90.00
_cell.angle_beta   90.00
_cell.angle_gamma   90.00
#
_symmetry.space_group_name_H-M   'P 1'
#
loop_
_entity.id
_entity.type
_entity.pdbx_description
1 polymer ?
#
loop_
_entity_poly.entity_id
_entity_poly.type
_entity_poly.pdbx_seq_one_letter_code
_entity_poly.pdbx_strand_id
1 'polypeptide(L)'
;TIVTTPNNAARFKNVLSRAIHSGLSINLVYVKFPYQEAGLPKRQENVDSLDSMELLVPFFKAVNMLEEPVMKLMEEMKPRPSCLISDFC
;
A
#
# COMPACT_ATOMS: atom_id res chain seq x y z
N THR A 1 11.00 -0.14 -6.33
CA THR A 1 10.01 -0.94 -5.60
C THR A 1 8.80 -0.08 -5.30
N ILE A 2 7.60 -0.63 -5.42
CA ILE A 2 6.35 0.01 -5.01
C ILE A 2 5.78 -0.84 -3.87
N VAL A 3 5.56 -0.21 -2.72
CA VAL A 3 4.89 -0.83 -1.57
C VAL A 3 3.41 -0.49 -1.67
N THR A 4 2.54 -1.50 -1.63
CA THR A 4 1.09 -1.28 -1.77
C THR A 4 0.32 -2.40 -1.07
N THR A 5 -1.00 -2.33 -1.08
CA THR A 5 -1.86 -3.38 -0.53
C THR A 5 -2.37 -4.30 -1.66
N PRO A 6 -2.76 -5.56 -1.37
CA PRO A 6 -3.22 -6.48 -2.40
C PRO A 6 -4.41 -5.96 -3.22
N ASN A 7 -5.38 -5.28 -2.60
CA ASN A 7 -6.54 -4.77 -3.32
C ASN A 7 -6.15 -3.60 -4.27
N ASN A 8 -5.27 -2.71 -3.81
CA ASN A 8 -4.76 -1.62 -4.66
C ASN A 8 -3.92 -2.16 -5.83
N ALA A 9 -3.06 -3.15 -5.60
CA ALA A 9 -2.28 -3.77 -6.65
C ALA A 9 -3.14 -4.38 -7.76
N ALA A 10 -4.26 -5.01 -7.39
CA ALA A 10 -5.20 -5.59 -8.35
C ALA A 10 -5.79 -4.52 -9.29
N ARG A 11 -6.10 -3.32 -8.78
CA ARG A 11 -6.59 -2.18 -9.59
C ARG A 11 -5.59 -1.73 -10.65
N PHE A 12 -4.31 -1.72 -10.32
CA PHE A 12 -3.24 -1.26 -11.23
C PHE A 12 -2.57 -2.39 -12.02
N LYS A 13 -3.05 -3.63 -11.89
CA LYS A 13 -2.42 -4.82 -12.48
C LYS A 13 -2.07 -4.65 -13.95
N ASN A 14 -2.99 -4.12 -14.76
CA ASN A 14 -2.78 -4.00 -16.21
C ASN A 14 -1.65 -3.01 -16.55
N VAL A 15 -1.62 -1.86 -15.89
CA VAL A 15 -0.62 -0.82 -16.12
C VAL A 15 0.76 -1.28 -15.64
N LEU A 16 0.82 -1.86 -14.42
CA LEU A 16 2.04 -2.42 -13.85
C LEU A 16 2.57 -3.57 -14.72
N SER A 17 1.69 -4.47 -15.17
CA SER A 17 2.07 -5.57 -16.05
C SER A 17 2.66 -5.04 -17.34
N ARG A 18 2.01 -4.09 -18.02
CA ARG A 18 2.55 -3.49 -19.26
C ARG A 18 3.93 -2.86 -19.04
N ALA A 19 4.11 -2.10 -17.97
CA ALA A 19 5.37 -1.46 -17.62
C ALA A 19 6.49 -2.48 -17.40
N ILE A 20 6.21 -3.55 -16.65
CA ILE A 20 7.16 -4.65 -16.43
C ILE A 20 7.49 -5.36 -17.75
N HIS A 21 6.49 -5.66 -18.59
CA HIS A 21 6.72 -6.29 -19.90
C HIS A 21 7.53 -5.40 -20.85
N SER A 22 7.47 -4.08 -20.70
CA SER A 22 8.35 -3.15 -21.45
C SER A 22 9.79 -3.09 -20.94
N GLY A 23 10.16 -3.90 -19.93
CA GLY A 23 11.51 -3.98 -19.40
C GLY A 23 11.82 -3.05 -18.24
N LEU A 24 10.82 -2.36 -17.68
CA LEU A 24 11.01 -1.52 -16.49
C LEU A 24 11.20 -2.42 -15.25
N SER A 25 12.24 -2.14 -14.48
CA SER A 25 12.53 -2.84 -13.22
C SER A 25 11.61 -2.35 -12.09
N ILE A 26 10.39 -2.89 -12.06
CA ILE A 26 9.39 -2.58 -11.04
C ILE A 26 9.17 -3.81 -10.17
N ASN A 27 9.61 -3.73 -8.91
CA ASN A 27 9.28 -4.71 -7.87
C ASN A 27 8.04 -4.26 -7.10
N LEU A 28 7.06 -5.14 -6.90
CA LEU A 28 5.87 -4.90 -6.08
C LEU A 28 5.99 -5.65 -4.76
N VAL A 29 5.77 -4.94 -3.65
CA VAL A 29 5.74 -5.55 -2.32
C VAL A 29 4.40 -5.25 -1.66
N TYR A 30 3.80 -6.29 -1.09
CA TYR A 30 2.51 -6.19 -0.45
C TYR A 30 2.65 -6.01 1.06
N VAL A 31 1.94 -5.02 1.60
CA VAL A 31 1.73 -4.86 3.04
C VAL A 31 0.27 -5.21 3.38
N LYS A 32 0.06 -5.83 4.54
CA LYS A 32 -1.27 -6.13 5.03
C LYS A 32 -1.90 -4.84 5.54
N PHE A 33 -3.03 -4.44 4.94
CA PHE A 33 -3.78 -3.28 5.42
C PHE A 33 -4.52 -3.62 6.73
N PRO A 34 -4.35 -2.84 7.81
CA PRO A 34 -4.89 -3.15 9.14
C PRO A 34 -6.36 -2.69 9.27
N TYR A 35 -7.21 -3.16 8.36
CA TYR A 35 -8.62 -2.74 8.32
C TYR A 35 -9.36 -3.08 9.62
N GLN A 36 -9.11 -4.27 10.19
CA GLN A 36 -9.84 -4.76 11.35
C GLN A 36 -9.46 -3.96 12.59
N GLU A 37 -8.17 -3.70 12.78
CA GLU A 37 -7.61 -2.96 13.91
C GLU A 37 -8.02 -1.47 13.89
N ALA A 38 -8.29 -0.95 12.69
CA ALA A 38 -8.78 0.41 12.48
C ALA A 38 -10.32 0.54 12.54
N GLY A 39 -11.07 -0.57 12.58
CA GLY A 39 -12.54 -0.56 12.57
C GLY A 39 -13.16 -0.38 11.18
N LEU A 40 -12.42 -0.68 10.12
CA LEU A 40 -12.89 -0.63 8.73
C LEU A 40 -13.51 -1.96 8.28
N PRO A 41 -14.48 -1.92 7.35
CA PRO A 41 -14.95 -3.10 6.64
C PRO A 41 -13.84 -3.80 5.85
N LYS A 42 -14.02 -5.10 5.65
CA LYS A 42 -13.06 -5.91 4.88
C LYS A 42 -12.94 -5.36 3.45
N ARG A 43 -11.71 -5.32 2.92
CA ARG A 43 -11.35 -4.88 1.56
C ARG A 43 -11.47 -3.38 1.27
N GLN A 44 -11.77 -2.53 2.26
CA GLN A 44 -11.72 -1.07 2.10
C GLN A 44 -10.28 -0.54 2.29
N GLU A 45 -9.40 -0.94 1.37
CA GLU A 45 -7.97 -0.58 1.39
C GLU A 45 -7.67 0.67 0.55
N ASN A 46 -8.70 1.33 0.02
CA ASN A 46 -8.56 2.51 -0.82
C ASN A 46 -9.61 3.57 -0.46
N VAL A 47 -9.18 4.83 -0.45
CA VAL A 47 -10.03 5.98 -0.12
C VAL A 47 -11.24 6.11 -1.06
N ASP A 48 -11.09 5.82 -2.35
CA ASP A 48 -12.18 5.88 -3.34
C ASP A 48 -13.23 4.79 -3.13
N SER A 49 -12.89 3.75 -2.35
CA SER A 49 -13.75 2.60 -2.09
C SER A 49 -14.44 2.65 -0.73
N LEU A 50 -14.30 3.75 0.00
CA LEU A 50 -14.99 3.94 1.28
C LEU A 50 -16.49 4.13 1.03
N ASP A 51 -17.30 3.41 1.79
CA ASP A 51 -18.76 3.48 1.67
C ASP A 51 -19.34 4.82 2.17
N SER A 52 -18.59 5.54 3.00
CA SER A 52 -19.00 6.84 3.55
C SER A 52 -17.81 7.68 4.02
N MET A 53 -18.02 8.99 4.14
CA MET A 53 -17.00 9.93 4.65
C MET A 53 -16.66 9.70 6.12
N GLU A 54 -17.53 9.06 6.89
CA GLU A 54 -17.29 8.72 8.30
C GLU A 54 -16.13 7.72 8.45
N LEU A 55 -15.84 6.93 7.41
CA LEU A 55 -14.76 5.96 7.39
C LEU A 55 -13.39 6.58 7.06
N LEU A 56 -13.31 7.88 6.72
CA LEU A 56 -12.04 8.55 6.45
C LEU A 56 -11.10 8.54 7.67
N VAL A 57 -11.63 8.83 8.86
CA VAL A 57 -10.80 8.85 10.09
C VAL A 57 -10.26 7.44 10.43
N PRO A 58 -11.10 6.38 10.47
CA PRO A 58 -10.61 5.00 10.53
C PRO A 58 -9.61 4.64 9.44
N PHE A 59 -9.81 5.12 8.20
CA PHE A 59 -8.89 4.87 7.09
C PHE A 59 -7.51 5.49 7.32
N PHE A 60 -7.42 6.77 7.68
CA PHE A 60 -6.13 7.38 8.00
C PHE A 60 -5.46 6.75 9.22
N LYS A 61 -6.24 6.31 10.21
CA LYS A 61 -5.72 5.50 11.31
C LYS A 61 -5.07 4.20 10.79
N ALA A 62 -5.73 3.50 9.87
CA ALA A 62 -5.19 2.28 9.27
C ALA A 62 -3.92 2.54 8.44
N VAL A 63 -3.87 3.65 7.70
CA VAL A 63 -2.69 4.07 6.92
C VAL A 63 -1.50 4.34 7.84
N ASN A 64 -1.69 5.11 8.93
CA ASN A 64 -0.61 5.40 9.88
C ASN A 64 -0.06 4.13 10.55
N MET A 65 -0.89 3.12 10.77
CA MET A 65 -0.45 1.81 11.30
C MET A 65 0.46 1.04 10.33
N LEU A 66 0.63 1.50 9.07
CA LEU A 66 1.58 0.93 8.12
C LEU A 66 3.02 1.41 8.32
N GLU A 67 3.26 2.43 9.13
CA GLU A 67 4.60 2.98 9.37
C GLU A 67 5.59 1.88 9.80
N GLU A 68 5.27 1.16 10.89
CA GLU A 68 6.11 0.10 11.43
C GLU A 68 6.36 -1.06 10.43
N PRO A 69 5.35 -1.67 9.79
CA PRO A 69 5.60 -2.75 8.83
C PRO A 69 6.35 -2.28 7.58
N VAL A 70 6.17 -1.03 7.13
CA VAL A 70 6.93 -0.48 6.00
C VAL A 70 8.39 -0.23 6.40
N MET A 71 8.66 0.32 7.58
CA MET A 71 10.02 0.51 8.09
C MET A 71 10.75 -0.83 8.19
N LYS A 72 10.13 -1.82 8.82
CA LYS A 72 10.70 -3.17 8.94
C LYS A 72 10.98 -3.79 7.57
N LEU A 73 10.02 -3.66 6.64
CA LEU A 73 10.21 -4.13 5.27
C LEU A 73 11.45 -3.48 4.62
N MET A 74 11.62 -2.17 4.77
CA MET A 74 12.77 -1.44 4.20
C MET A 74 14.12 -1.90 4.79
N GLU A 75 14.17 -2.23 6.08
CA GLU A 75 15.36 -2.78 6.73
C GLU A 75 15.71 -4.18 6.21
N GLU A 76 14.69 -5.00 5.93
CA GLU A 76 14.85 -6.36 5.42
C GLU A 76 15.20 -6.41 3.92
N MET A 77 14.89 -5.35 3.16
CA MET A 77 15.21 -5.28 1.73
C MET A 77 16.71 -5.33 1.46
N LYS A 78 17.10 -6.16 0.48
CA LYS A 78 18.48 -6.28 -0.01
C LYS A 78 18.50 -6.11 -1.54
N PRO A 79 19.18 -5.08 -2.07
CA PRO A 79 19.86 -4.00 -1.36
C PRO A 79 18.88 -3.09 -0.60
N ARG A 80 19.37 -2.43 0.45
CA ARG A 80 18.58 -1.43 1.19
C ARG A 80 18.21 -0.28 0.24
N PRO A 81 16.96 0.21 0.23
CA PRO A 81 16.57 1.34 -0.60
C PRO A 81 17.38 2.59 -0.23
N SER A 82 17.83 3.34 -1.25
CA SER A 82 18.59 4.57 -1.07
C SER A 82 17.70 5.79 -0.81
N CYS A 83 16.41 5.70 -1.11
CA CYS A 83 15.43 6.78 -0.95
C CYS A 83 14.03 6.18 -0.73
N LEU A 84 13.21 6.88 0.05
CA LEU A 84 11.78 6.64 0.19
C LEU A 84 11.03 7.86 -0.37
N ILE A 85 10.09 7.60 -1.28
CA ILE A 85 9.13 8.59 -1.76
C ILE A 85 7.78 8.12 -1.26
N SER A 86 7.19 8.86 -0.33
CA SER A 86 5.90 8.56 0.29
C SER A 86 4.90 9.68 0.03
N ASP A 87 3.62 9.33 0.10
CA ASP A 87 2.54 10.30 0.14
C ASP A 87 2.48 10.97 1.54
N PHE A 88 1.53 11.89 1.70
CA PHE A 88 1.12 12.42 2.98
C PHE A 88 0.25 11.38 3.73
N CYS A 89 0.59 11.17 5.00
CA CYS A 89 0.13 10.11 5.93
C CYS A 89 1.00 8.85 5.91
#